data_AF-A0A2E6MKM7-F1
#
_entry.id   AF-A0A2E6MKM7-F1
#
_cell.length_a   1.000
_cell.length_b   1.000
_cell.length_c   1.000
_cell.angle_alpha   90.00
_cell.angle_beta   90.00
_cell.angle_gamma   90.00
#
_symmetry.space_group_name_H-M   'P 1'
#
loop_
_entity.id
_entity.type
_entity.pdbx_description
1 polymer ?
#
loop_
_entity_poly.entity_id
_entity_poly.type
_entity_poly.pdbx_seq_one_letter_code
_entity_poly.pdbx_strand_id
1 'polypeptide(L)'
;MVCNHAIGDYFELSGENLTLPSGQSFPIYPLAALLPLLPAKQRETHPYDWMTTDMEVACPDPLCGARFRITRTGQTVFRHADVTRVPLGDSTAG
;
A
#
# COMPACT_ATOMS: atom_id res chain seq x y z
N MET A 1 -19.99 -13.78 -8.71
CA MET A 1 -19.04 -12.72 -8.31
C MET A 1 -17.81 -12.88 -9.18
N VAL A 2 -17.38 -11.85 -9.92
CA VAL A 2 -16.27 -12.02 -10.89
C VAL A 2 -14.91 -12.09 -10.17
N CYS A 3 -14.76 -11.31 -9.11
CA CYS A 3 -13.63 -11.38 -8.18
C CYS A 3 -14.02 -12.08 -6.86
N ASN A 4 -13.06 -12.75 -6.22
CA ASN A 4 -13.27 -13.57 -5.01
C ASN A 4 -13.06 -12.82 -3.68
N HIS A 5 -13.00 -11.49 -3.70
CA HIS A 5 -12.92 -10.71 -2.46
C HIS A 5 -14.33 -10.39 -1.94
N ALA A 6 -14.51 -10.45 -0.62
CA ALA A 6 -15.72 -10.09 0.08
C ALA A 6 -15.60 -8.72 0.76
N ILE A 7 -16.74 -8.15 1.16
CA ILE A 7 -16.75 -6.98 2.04
C ILE A 7 -16.09 -7.39 3.36
N GLY A 8 -15.07 -6.63 3.76
CA GLY A 8 -14.31 -6.89 4.98
C GLY A 8 -13.00 -7.64 4.75
N ASP A 9 -12.76 -8.23 3.57
CA ASP A 9 -11.45 -8.79 3.25
C ASP A 9 -10.39 -7.68 3.26
N TYR A 10 -9.27 -7.95 3.93
CA TYR A 10 -8.17 -6.99 4.04
C TYR A 10 -6.81 -7.68 4.05
N PHE A 11 -5.77 -6.90 3.78
CA PHE A 11 -4.40 -7.28 4.09
C PHE A 11 -3.73 -6.09 4.77
N GLU A 12 -2.72 -6.37 5.57
CA GLU A 12 -1.88 -5.36 6.18
C GLU A 12 -0.55 -5.29 5.44
N LEU A 13 -0.01 -4.09 5.31
CA LEU A 13 1.32 -3.86 4.76
C LEU A 13 2.14 -3.08 5.78
N SER A 14 3.31 -3.62 6.11
CA SER A 14 4.32 -2.94 6.95
C SER A 14 5.68 -3.05 6.29
N GLY A 15 6.18 -1.92 5.77
CA GLY A 15 7.37 -1.89 4.93
C GLY A 15 7.14 -2.68 3.65
N GLU A 16 7.87 -3.77 3.49
CA GLU A 16 7.77 -4.72 2.37
C GLU A 16 6.88 -5.94 2.68
N ASN A 17 6.45 -6.11 3.93
CA ASN A 17 5.76 -7.32 4.38
C ASN A 17 4.24 -7.17 4.28
N LEU A 18 3.64 -7.95 3.39
CA LEU A 18 2.19 -8.08 3.25
C LEU A 18 1.68 -9.27 4.06
N THR A 19 0.71 -9.04 4.94
CA THR A 19 0.13 -10.08 5.82
C THR A 19 -1.38 -10.19 5.60
N LEU A 20 -1.87 -11.43 5.57
CA LEU A 20 -3.30 -11.75 5.48
C LEU A 20 -3.79 -12.34 6.79
N PRO A 21 -5.07 -12.13 7.16
CA PRO A 21 -5.71 -12.87 8.24
C PRO A 21 -5.64 -14.38 8.00
N SER A 22 -5.58 -15.16 9.09
CA SER A 22 -5.55 -16.61 9.00
C SER A 22 -6.75 -17.16 8.22
N GLY A 23 -6.48 -17.98 7.21
CA GLY A 23 -7.50 -18.58 6.36
C GLY A 23 -8.06 -17.67 5.26
N GLN A 24 -7.63 -16.40 5.17
CA GLN A 24 -8.07 -15.49 4.12
C GLN A 24 -7.13 -15.56 2.91
N SER A 25 -7.72 -15.55 1.71
CA SER A 25 -7.01 -15.30 0.46
C SER A 25 -7.34 -13.91 -0.06
N PHE A 26 -6.46 -13.33 -0.88
CA PHE A 26 -6.78 -12.09 -1.57
C PHE A 26 -6.51 -12.24 -3.08
N PRO A 27 -7.46 -11.87 -3.96
CA PRO A 27 -7.31 -12.06 -5.40
C PRO A 27 -6.16 -11.21 -5.97
N ILE A 28 -5.35 -11.83 -6.84
CA ILE A 28 -4.10 -11.23 -7.33
C ILE A 28 -4.32 -10.02 -8.24
N TYR A 29 -5.42 -9.95 -9.00
CA TYR A 29 -5.66 -8.86 -9.94
C TYR A 29 -5.96 -7.51 -9.25
N PRO A 30 -6.89 -7.42 -8.27
CA PRO A 30 -7.01 -6.19 -7.49
C PRO A 30 -5.76 -5.93 -6.65
N LEU A 31 -5.06 -6.95 -6.15
CA LEU A 31 -3.77 -6.74 -5.49
C LEU A 31 -2.77 -6.04 -6.42
N ALA A 32 -2.66 -6.48 -7.66
CA ALA A 32 -1.79 -5.86 -8.67
C ALA A 32 -2.16 -4.41 -8.98
N ALA A 33 -3.45 -4.05 -8.90
CA ALA A 33 -3.89 -2.66 -9.03
C ALA A 33 -3.55 -1.81 -7.80
N LEU A 34 -3.55 -2.41 -6.60
CA LEU A 34 -3.24 -1.73 -5.35
C LEU A 34 -1.73 -1.55 -5.15
N LEU A 35 -0.94 -2.59 -5.44
CA LEU A 35 0.51 -2.67 -5.15
C LEU A 35 1.32 -1.42 -5.53
N PRO A 36 1.15 -0.79 -6.72
CA PRO A 36 1.92 0.38 -7.10
C PRO A 36 1.71 1.60 -6.19
N LEU A 37 0.55 1.69 -5.53
CA LEU A 37 0.18 2.82 -4.69
C LEU A 37 0.70 2.67 -3.26
N LEU A 38 0.78 1.42 -2.76
CA LEU A 38 1.02 1.14 -1.35
C LEU A 38 2.34 1.73 -0.81
N PRO A 39 3.49 1.66 -1.51
CA PRO A 39 4.73 2.22 -0.99
C PRO A 39 4.64 3.73 -0.73
N ALA A 40 4.01 4.49 -1.62
CA ALA A 40 3.84 5.92 -1.45
C ALA A 40 2.76 6.23 -0.39
N LYS A 41 1.69 5.44 -0.31
CA LYS A 41 0.65 5.58 0.72
C LYS A 41 1.16 5.32 2.14
N GLN A 42 2.24 4.54 2.32
CA GLN A 42 2.92 4.36 3.60
C GLN A 42 3.74 5.58 4.07
N ARG A 43 4.06 6.53 3.18
CA ARG A 43 4.92 7.68 3.50
C ARG A 43 4.10 8.90 3.90
N GLU A 44 4.70 9.81 4.64
CA GLU A 44 4.19 11.17 4.75
C GLU A 44 4.32 11.85 3.39
N THR A 45 3.21 12.42 2.93
CA THR A 45 3.04 13.05 1.62
C THR A 45 2.47 14.44 1.82
N HIS A 46 2.63 15.33 0.84
CA HIS A 46 2.19 16.73 0.95
C HIS A 46 0.65 16.81 1.15
N PRO A 47 0.12 17.70 2.00
CA PRO A 47 -1.33 17.75 2.30
C PRO A 47 -2.25 17.99 1.08
N TYR A 48 -1.71 18.57 -0.01
CA TYR A 48 -2.44 18.81 -1.27
C TYR A 48 -2.11 17.81 -2.39
N ASP A 49 -1.36 16.76 -2.11
CA ASP A 49 -1.15 15.66 -3.06
C ASP A 49 -2.36 14.71 -3.00
N TRP A 50 -2.87 14.28 -4.15
CA TRP A 50 -3.93 13.27 -4.24
C TRP A 50 -3.51 11.95 -3.56
N MET A 51 -2.20 11.67 -3.51
CA MET A 51 -1.67 10.54 -2.74
C MET A 51 -1.94 10.66 -1.23
N THR A 52 -2.18 11.87 -0.72
CA THR A 52 -2.58 12.11 0.68
C THR A 52 -4.08 12.02 0.91
N THR A 53 -4.90 12.41 -0.07
CA THR A 53 -6.36 12.55 0.11
C THR A 53 -7.16 11.35 -0.40
N ASP A 54 -6.73 10.75 -1.51
CA ASP A 54 -7.56 9.81 -2.28
C ASP A 54 -7.27 8.38 -1.83
N MET A 55 -8.04 7.88 -0.87
CA MET A 55 -7.77 6.60 -0.21
C MET A 55 -8.55 5.42 -0.77
N GLU A 56 -9.42 5.65 -1.77
CA GLU A 56 -10.27 4.61 -2.34
C GLU A 56 -9.81 4.24 -3.75
N VAL A 57 -9.56 2.95 -3.97
CA VAL A 57 -9.10 2.40 -5.25
C VAL A 57 -10.15 1.43 -5.77
N ALA A 58 -10.60 1.62 -7.01
CA ALA A 58 -11.56 0.71 -7.63
C ALA A 58 -10.90 -0.62 -8.01
N CYS A 59 -11.67 -1.71 -7.94
CA CYS A 59 -11.27 -2.97 -8.55
C CYS A 59 -11.06 -2.77 -10.07
N PRO A 60 -9.98 -3.30 -10.67
CA PRO A 60 -9.73 -3.14 -12.10
C PRO A 60 -10.76 -3.87 -12.98
N ASP A 61 -11.50 -4.82 -12.41
CA ASP A 61 -12.61 -5.48 -13.09
C ASP A 61 -13.84 -4.55 -13.14
N PRO A 62 -14.27 -4.11 -14.34
CA PRO A 62 -15.35 -3.13 -14.50
C PRO A 62 -16.71 -3.62 -14.00
N LEU A 63 -16.93 -4.94 -13.92
CA LEU A 63 -18.20 -5.53 -13.46
C LEU A 63 -18.16 -5.92 -11.99
N CYS A 64 -17.01 -5.83 -11.34
CA CYS A 64 -16.89 -6.13 -9.94
C CYS A 64 -17.46 -5.01 -9.05
N GLY A 65 -17.23 -3.74 -9.40
CA GLY A 65 -17.75 -2.57 -8.70
C GLY A 65 -17.20 -2.35 -7.27
N ALA A 66 -16.28 -3.19 -6.80
CA ALA A 66 -15.70 -3.03 -5.48
C ALA A 66 -14.72 -1.85 -5.39
N ARG A 67 -14.60 -1.30 -4.18
CA ARG A 67 -13.66 -0.23 -3.85
C ARG A 67 -12.90 -0.64 -2.59
N PHE A 68 -11.58 -0.55 -2.65
CA PHE A 68 -10.68 -0.84 -1.55
C PHE A 68 -10.25 0.46 -0.90
N ARG A 69 -10.31 0.52 0.43
CA ARG A 69 -9.87 1.69 1.20
C ARG A 69 -8.52 1.42 1.84
N ILE A 70 -7.55 2.29 1.57
CA ILE A 70 -6.25 2.28 2.24
C ILE A 70 -6.35 3.13 3.50
N THR A 71 -6.00 2.57 4.65
CA THR A 71 -5.98 3.29 5.94
C THR A 71 -4.58 3.20 6.53
N ARG A 72 -4.00 4.33 6.92
CA ARG A 72 -2.74 4.35 7.67
C ARG A 72 -3.03 3.95 9.12
N THR A 73 -2.42 2.87 9.59
CA THR A 73 -2.70 2.29 10.92
C THR A 73 -1.64 2.61 11.97
N GLY A 74 -0.48 3.15 11.56
CA GLY A 74 0.60 3.49 12.47
C GLY A 74 1.74 4.24 11.80
N GLN A 75 2.76 4.55 12.59
CA GLN A 75 4.02 5.17 12.15
C GLN A 75 5.19 4.25 12.47
N THR A 76 6.26 4.36 11.71
CA THR A 76 7.51 3.61 11.93
C THR A 76 8.70 4.55 11.78
N VAL A 77 9.71 4.36 12.63
CA VAL A 77 10.99 5.07 12.51
C VAL A 77 11.88 4.30 11.54
N PHE A 78 12.42 4.99 10.54
CA PHE A 78 13.36 4.41 9.59
C PHE A 78 14.80 4.71 10.00
N ARG A 79 15.65 3.68 9.94
CA ARG A 79 17.11 3.86 9.88
C ARG A 79 17.57 3.38 8.53
N HIS A 80 18.44 4.18 7.90
CA HIS A 80 18.94 3.88 6.55
C HIS A 80 19.57 2.49 6.45
N ALA A 81 20.38 2.12 7.46
CA ALA A 81 21.05 0.84 7.53
C ALA A 81 20.11 -0.37 7.72
N ASP A 82 18.86 -0.15 8.16
CA ASP A 82 17.88 -1.23 8.36
C ASP A 82 17.22 -1.63 7.03
N VAL A 83 17.23 -0.75 6.03
CA VAL A 83 16.48 -0.93 4.76
C VAL A 83 17.36 -0.92 3.51
N THR A 84 18.62 -0.55 3.63
CA THR A 84 19.58 -0.62 2.52
C THR A 84 21.01 -0.69 3.02
N ARG A 85 21.88 -1.28 2.19
CA ARG A 85 23.34 -1.27 2.37
C ARG A 85 24.04 -0.18 1.55
N VAL A 86 23.32 0.47 0.64
CA VAL A 86 23.85 1.61 -0.13
C VAL A 86 24.14 2.73 0.88
N PRO A 87 25.35 3.30 0.92
CA PRO A 87 25.62 4.42 1.82
C PRO A 87 24.72 5.63 1.52
N LEU A 88 24.39 6.42 2.54
CA LEU A 88 23.96 7.80 2.28
C LEU A 88 25.15 8.49 1.62
N GLY A 89 24.96 9.04 0.42
CA GLY A 89 26.02 9.80 -0.23
C GLY A 89 26.51 10.92 0.68
N ASP A 90 27.78 11.31 0.54
CA ASP A 90 28.29 12.48 1.23
C ASP A 90 27.37 13.66 0.89
N SER A 91 26.79 14.28 1.93
CA SER A 91 25.98 15.49 1.79
C SER A 91 26.87 16.68 1.47
N THR A 92 27.52 16.62 0.30
CA THR A 92 28.30 17.69 -0.32
C THR A 92 28.03 17.64 -1.82
N ALA A 93 26.81 17.98 -2.20
CA ALA A 93 26.47 18.27 -3.58
C ALA A 93 25.45 19.42 -3.59
N GLY A 94 25.98 20.64 -3.81
CA GLY A 94 25.26 21.79 -4.37
C GLY A 94 24.41 22.60 -3.41
#